data_AF-D3Q396-F1
#
_entry.id   AF-D3Q396-F1
#
_cell.length_a   1.000
_cell.length_b   1.000
_cell.length_c   1.000
_cell.angle_alpha   90.00
_cell.angle_beta   90.00
_cell.angle_gamma   90.00
#
_symmetry.space_group_name_H-M   'P 1'
#
loop_
_entity.id
_entity.type
_entity.pdbx_description
1 polymer ?
#
loop_
_entity_poly.entity_id
_entity_poly.type
_entity_poly.pdbx_seq_one_letter_code
_entity_poly.pdbx_strand_id
1 'polypeptide(L)'
;MAPIRSEDRHRYPKDWKQISARIRHGRAAGRCECDGICGTGHTGRCPARQHHRHPVTGSKVVLTVAHLDRTPEHCDDDNLAAMCQRCHLAYDAEQHASNAARTRFRNATAGMEPLFGLDITTGA
;
A
#
# COMPACT_ATOMS: atom_id res chain seq x y z
N MET A 1 -4.18 3.10 -2.24
CA MET A 1 -2.90 3.83 -2.33
C MET A 1 -3.11 5.33 -2.12
N ALA A 2 -2.70 5.82 -0.96
CA ALA A 2 -2.64 7.24 -0.67
C ALA A 2 -1.22 7.77 -0.96
N PRO A 3 -1.05 9.08 -1.23
CA PRO A 3 0.27 9.70 -1.21
C PRO A 3 0.99 9.46 0.12
N ILE A 4 2.32 9.36 0.11
CA ILE A 4 3.13 9.34 1.34
C ILE A 4 2.85 10.62 2.12
N ARG A 5 2.38 10.47 3.35
CA ARG A 5 2.08 11.60 4.24
C ARG A 5 3.37 12.34 4.58
N SER A 6 3.28 13.64 4.83
CA SER A 6 4.46 14.46 5.16
C SER A 6 5.24 13.91 6.35
N GLU A 7 4.52 13.48 7.39
CA GLU A 7 5.03 12.92 8.63
C GLU A 7 5.74 11.58 8.43
N ASP A 8 5.32 10.77 7.45
CA ASP A 8 5.90 9.45 7.18
C ASP A 8 7.09 9.50 6.23
N ARG A 9 7.41 10.67 5.66
CA ARG A 9 8.48 10.79 4.65
C ARG A 9 9.85 10.34 5.17
N HIS A 10 10.09 10.46 6.48
CA HIS A 10 11.34 10.04 7.12
C HIS A 10 11.57 8.52 7.12
N ARG A 11 10.49 7.74 6.94
CA ARG A 11 10.55 6.26 6.89
C ARG A 11 11.12 5.74 5.57
N TYR A 12 11.24 6.61 4.58
CA TYR A 12 11.74 6.30 3.25
C TYR A 12 13.15 6.86 3.06
N PRO A 13 13.99 6.23 2.24
CA PRO A 13 15.32 6.74 1.94
C PRO A 13 15.23 8.07 1.16
N LYS A 14 16.28 8.91 1.27
CA LYS A 14 16.31 10.26 0.67
C LYS A 14 16.13 10.24 -0.85
N ASP A 15 16.59 9.18 -1.50
CA ASP A 15 16.53 8.94 -2.94
C ASP A 15 15.27 8.18 -3.38
N TRP A 16 14.25 8.03 -2.52
CA TRP A 16 12.99 7.33 -2.83
C TRP A 16 12.37 7.73 -4.17
N LYS A 17 12.44 9.02 -4.56
CA LYS A 17 11.92 9.46 -5.87
C LYS A 17 12.62 8.76 -7.04
N GLN A 18 13.92 8.52 -6.93
CA GLN A 18 14.73 7.84 -7.94
C GLN A 18 14.42 6.35 -7.94
N ILE A 19 14.37 5.72 -6.76
CA ILE A 19 13.96 4.30 -6.61
C ILE A 19 12.58 4.10 -7.24
N SER A 20 11.60 4.91 -6.86
CA SER A 20 10.23 4.83 -7.37
C SER A 20 10.14 5.00 -8.88
N ALA A 21 10.93 5.90 -9.47
CA ALA A 21 10.97 6.11 -10.91
C ALA A 21 11.61 4.92 -11.62
N ARG A 22 12.72 4.39 -11.10
CA ARG A 22 13.40 3.20 -11.64
C ARG A 22 12.48 1.99 -11.64
N ILE A 23 11.74 1.76 -10.56
CA ILE A 23 10.77 0.65 -10.45
C ILE A 23 9.65 0.82 -11.47
N ARG A 24 8.97 1.98 -11.50
CA ARG A 24 7.77 2.18 -12.34
C ARG A 24 8.05 2.34 -13.83
N HIS A 25 9.15 2.99 -14.18
CA HIS A 25 9.44 3.39 -15.57
C HIS A 25 10.58 2.60 -16.17
N GLY A 26 11.60 2.25 -15.38
CA GLY A 26 12.72 1.41 -15.82
C GLY A 26 12.34 -0.06 -15.84
N ARG A 27 12.31 -0.70 -14.66
CA ARG A 27 12.07 -2.15 -14.50
C ARG A 27 10.71 -2.57 -15.02
N ALA A 28 9.66 -1.89 -14.57
CA ALA A 28 8.31 -2.25 -14.96
C ALA A 28 7.94 -1.80 -16.38
N ALA A 29 8.74 -0.93 -17.02
CA ALA A 29 8.45 -0.33 -18.32
C ALA A 29 7.01 0.22 -18.43
N GLY A 30 6.51 0.82 -17.34
CA GLY A 30 5.16 1.37 -17.26
C GLY A 30 4.04 0.32 -17.30
N ARG A 31 4.32 -0.96 -17.06
CA ARG A 31 3.31 -2.03 -16.94
C ARG A 31 3.29 -2.59 -15.52
N CYS A 32 2.10 -2.75 -14.95
CA CYS A 32 1.89 -3.40 -13.66
C CYS A 32 2.68 -4.73 -13.54
N GLU A 33 3.38 -4.93 -12.44
CA GLU A 33 4.20 -6.12 -12.14
C GLU A 33 3.44 -7.19 -11.36
N CYS A 34 2.22 -6.89 -10.86
CA CYS A 34 1.37 -7.88 -10.20
C CYS A 34 1.12 -9.08 -11.12
N ASP A 35 1.47 -10.27 -10.65
CA ASP A 35 1.37 -11.56 -11.34
C ASP A 35 0.19 -12.43 -10.89
N GLY A 36 -0.57 -11.97 -9.89
CA GLY A 36 -1.73 -12.67 -9.36
C GLY A 36 -1.88 -12.49 -7.85
N ILE A 37 -0.82 -12.10 -7.15
CA ILE A 37 -0.81 -11.92 -5.69
C ILE A 37 -1.89 -10.96 -5.14
N CYS A 38 -2.47 -10.09 -5.99
CA CYS A 38 -3.55 -9.20 -5.58
C CYS A 38 -4.94 -9.86 -5.48
N GLY A 39 -5.12 -11.10 -5.95
CA GLY A 39 -6.41 -11.81 -5.89
C GLY A 39 -7.53 -11.30 -6.81
N THR A 40 -7.29 -10.28 -7.65
CA THR A 40 -8.36 -9.65 -8.47
C THR A 40 -8.75 -10.38 -9.77
N GLY A 41 -8.33 -11.65 -9.91
CA GLY A 41 -8.76 -12.53 -11.00
C GLY A 41 -8.18 -12.16 -12.37
N HIS A 42 -6.86 -11.98 -12.46
CA HIS A 42 -6.14 -11.95 -13.75
C HIS A 42 -5.12 -13.08 -13.81
N THR A 43 -4.94 -13.66 -15.00
CA THR A 43 -3.94 -14.71 -15.24
C THR A 43 -2.59 -14.09 -15.60
N GLY A 44 -1.56 -14.42 -14.83
CA GLY A 44 -0.22 -13.89 -14.99
C GLY A 44 -0.12 -12.37 -14.78
N ARG A 45 0.91 -11.76 -15.38
CA ARG A 45 1.22 -10.34 -15.18
C ARG A 45 0.10 -9.43 -15.67
N CYS A 46 -0.39 -8.57 -14.78
CA CYS A 46 -1.46 -7.62 -15.05
C CYS A 46 -1.18 -6.78 -16.32
N PRO A 47 -2.15 -6.66 -17.24
CA PRO A 47 -1.98 -5.93 -18.50
C PRO A 47 -2.04 -4.41 -18.35
N ALA A 48 -2.39 -3.88 -17.17
CA ALA A 48 -2.56 -2.45 -16.94
C ALA A 48 -1.25 -1.67 -17.17
N ARG A 49 -1.32 -0.63 -18.01
CA ARG A 49 -0.20 0.26 -18.36
C ARG A 49 -0.43 1.68 -17.88
N GLN A 50 0.63 2.33 -17.40
CA GLN A 50 0.63 3.70 -16.89
C GLN A 50 -0.09 4.66 -17.85
N HIS A 51 -1.04 5.44 -17.34
CA HIS A 51 -1.83 6.43 -18.06
C HIS A 51 -2.78 5.91 -19.15
N HIS A 52 -2.81 4.61 -19.43
CA HIS A 52 -3.81 4.00 -20.31
C HIS A 52 -5.11 3.72 -19.55
N ARG A 53 -6.18 3.36 -20.28
CA ARG A 53 -7.42 2.86 -19.70
C ARG A 53 -7.20 1.46 -19.12
N HIS A 54 -7.65 1.23 -17.89
CA HIS A 54 -7.57 -0.08 -17.27
C HIS A 54 -8.53 -1.04 -17.99
N PRO A 55 -8.09 -2.25 -18.39
CA PRO A 55 -8.91 -3.15 -19.21
C PRO A 55 -10.19 -3.64 -18.50
N VAL A 56 -10.16 -3.72 -17.16
CA VAL A 56 -11.33 -4.13 -16.37
C VAL A 56 -12.17 -2.96 -15.85
N THR A 57 -11.56 -1.84 -15.39
CA THR A 57 -12.32 -0.77 -14.70
C THR A 57 -12.57 0.45 -15.58
N GLY A 58 -11.94 0.56 -16.76
CA GLY A 58 -12.01 1.74 -17.63
C GLY A 58 -11.37 3.02 -17.07
N SER A 59 -10.92 3.02 -15.81
CA SER A 59 -10.26 4.18 -15.19
C SER A 59 -8.88 4.42 -15.78
N LYS A 60 -8.37 5.66 -15.73
CA LYS A 60 -6.98 5.95 -16.10
C LYS A 60 -6.05 5.30 -15.09
N VAL A 61 -5.15 4.44 -15.56
CA VAL A 61 -4.20 3.70 -14.72
C VAL A 61 -3.14 4.64 -14.16
N VAL A 62 -2.96 4.58 -12.84
CA VAL A 62 -1.78 5.10 -12.16
C VAL A 62 -1.03 3.94 -11.51
N LEU A 63 0.25 3.79 -11.85
CA LEU A 63 1.19 2.89 -11.21
C LEU A 63 1.85 3.60 -10.03
N THR A 64 1.96 2.85 -8.96
CA THR A 64 2.62 3.22 -7.71
C THR A 64 3.54 2.07 -7.30
N VAL A 65 4.43 2.30 -6.34
CA VAL A 65 5.28 1.23 -5.82
C VAL A 65 4.62 0.65 -4.57
N ALA A 66 4.43 -0.66 -4.56
CA ALA A 66 3.98 -1.45 -3.42
C ALA A 66 5.20 -2.10 -2.73
N HIS A 67 5.17 -2.17 -1.41
CA HIS A 67 6.10 -2.98 -0.62
C HIS A 67 5.43 -4.33 -0.37
N LEU A 68 6.05 -5.43 -0.78
CA LEU A 68 5.48 -6.78 -0.74
C LEU A 68 5.42 -7.37 0.67
N ASP A 69 6.08 -6.75 1.64
CA ASP A 69 5.92 -7.03 3.06
C ASP A 69 5.09 -5.96 3.80
N ARG A 70 4.68 -4.90 3.09
CA ARG A 70 3.94 -3.74 3.59
C ARG A 70 4.71 -2.91 4.64
N THR A 71 6.05 -3.01 4.64
CA THR A 71 6.96 -2.22 5.48
C THR A 71 7.65 -1.13 4.65
N PRO A 72 7.29 0.15 4.83
CA PRO A 72 7.89 1.30 4.12
C PRO A 72 9.42 1.39 4.14
N GLU A 73 10.05 0.93 5.22
CA GLU A 73 11.50 0.99 5.42
C GLU A 73 12.25 -0.01 4.51
N HIS A 74 11.60 -1.10 4.10
CA HIS A 74 12.23 -2.19 3.36
C HIS A 74 12.19 -1.93 1.84
N CYS A 75 13.12 -1.11 1.37
CA CYS A 75 13.18 -0.64 -0.02
C CYS A 75 14.04 -1.49 -0.97
N ASP A 76 14.39 -2.73 -0.59
CA ASP A 76 15.14 -3.65 -1.46
C ASP A 76 14.36 -3.98 -2.74
N ASP A 77 15.06 -4.15 -3.86
CA ASP A 77 14.42 -4.24 -5.18
C ASP A 77 13.37 -5.34 -5.28
N ASP A 78 13.68 -6.49 -4.68
CA ASP A 78 12.83 -7.68 -4.70
C ASP A 78 11.58 -7.53 -3.81
N ASN A 79 11.60 -6.60 -2.84
CA ASN A 79 10.45 -6.29 -2.00
C ASN A 79 9.54 -5.21 -2.62
N LEU A 80 9.97 -4.57 -3.72
CA LEU A 80 9.18 -3.52 -4.37
C LEU A 80 8.48 -4.06 -5.61
N ALA A 81 7.28 -3.57 -5.90
CA ALA A 81 6.56 -3.87 -7.15
C ALA A 81 5.83 -2.65 -7.69
N ALA A 82 5.93 -2.38 -8.99
CA ALA A 82 5.08 -1.39 -9.66
C ALA A 82 3.66 -1.95 -9.84
N MET A 83 2.70 -1.46 -9.06
CA MET A 83 1.31 -1.92 -9.13
C MET A 83 0.34 -0.84 -9.58
N CYS A 84 -0.65 -1.22 -10.39
CA CYS A 84 -1.79 -0.35 -10.73
C CYS A 84 -2.70 -0.16 -9.51
N GLN A 85 -3.50 0.91 -9.53
CA GLN A 85 -4.46 1.22 -8.47
C GLN A 85 -5.32 0.01 -8.05
N ARG A 86 -5.87 -0.74 -9.00
CA ARG A 86 -6.72 -1.92 -8.71
C ARG A 86 -5.95 -3.03 -7.98
N CYS A 87 -4.80 -3.44 -8.53
CA CYS A 87 -4.00 -4.51 -7.92
C CYS A 87 -3.44 -4.09 -6.56
N HIS A 88 -2.94 -2.87 -6.44
CA HIS A 88 -2.37 -2.37 -5.18
C HIS A 88 -3.43 -2.28 -4.08
N LEU A 89 -4.60 -1.70 -4.39
CA LEU A 89 -5.70 -1.60 -3.42
C LEU A 89 -6.22 -2.96 -2.96
N ALA A 90 -6.25 -3.95 -3.85
CA ALA A 90 -6.66 -5.30 -3.48
C ALA A 90 -5.61 -5.99 -2.61
N TYR A 91 -4.33 -5.81 -2.92
CA TYR A 91 -3.22 -6.36 -2.14
C TYR A 91 -3.16 -5.80 -0.70
N ASP A 92 -3.52 -4.52 -0.52
CA ASP A 92 -3.54 -3.84 0.78
C ASP A 92 -4.87 -3.95 1.53
N ALA A 93 -5.88 -4.62 0.96
CA ALA A 93 -7.25 -4.58 1.47
C ALA A 93 -7.36 -5.03 2.94
N GLU A 94 -6.66 -6.09 3.32
CA GLU A 94 -6.65 -6.62 4.68
C GLU A 94 -6.02 -5.62 5.66
N GLN A 95 -4.82 -5.10 5.34
CA GLN A 95 -4.15 -4.11 6.19
C GLN A 95 -5.01 -2.85 6.35
N HIS A 96 -5.66 -2.41 5.27
CA HIS A 96 -6.60 -1.28 5.30
C HIS A 96 -7.81 -1.57 6.20
N ALA A 97 -8.38 -2.78 6.15
CA ALA A 97 -9.48 -3.18 7.03
C ALA A 97 -9.06 -3.16 8.51
N SER A 98 -7.89 -3.71 8.85
CA SER A 98 -7.34 -3.68 10.21
C SER A 98 -7.07 -2.26 10.70
N ASN A 99 -6.48 -1.40 9.87
CA ASN A 99 -6.22 0.00 10.22
C ASN A 99 -7.52 0.80 10.39
N ALA A 100 -8.52 0.54 9.55
CA ALA A 100 -9.84 1.16 9.69
C ALA A 100 -10.53 0.72 10.98
N ALA A 101 -10.48 -0.56 11.35
CA ALA A 101 -11.02 -1.07 12.60
C ALA A 101 -10.35 -0.41 13.82
N ARG A 102 -9.00 -0.36 13.85
CA ARG A 102 -8.24 0.33 14.90
C ARG A 102 -8.59 1.80 15.03
N THR A 103 -8.72 2.50 13.90
CA THR A 103 -9.07 3.92 13.87
C THR A 103 -10.50 4.15 14.39
N ARG A 104 -11.46 3.33 13.97
CA ARG A 104 -12.84 3.39 14.47
C ARG A 104 -12.91 3.14 15.96
N PHE A 105 -12.22 2.12 16.46
CA PHE A 105 -12.14 1.84 17.89
C PHE A 105 -11.54 3.02 18.66
N ARG A 106 -10.37 3.52 18.25
CA ARG A 106 -9.72 4.68 18.88
C ARG A 106 -10.62 5.90 18.92
N ASN A 107 -11.35 6.17 17.84
CA ASN A 107 -12.26 7.31 17.78
C ASN A 107 -13.50 7.10 18.65
N ALA A 108 -14.00 5.87 18.77
CA ALA A 108 -15.14 5.54 19.62
C ALA A 108 -14.79 5.59 21.11
N THR A 109 -13.57 5.23 21.49
CA THR A 109 -13.10 5.26 22.89
C THR A 109 -12.44 6.57 23.31
N ALA A 110 -12.24 7.51 22.38
CA ALA A 110 -11.68 8.82 22.67
C ALA A 110 -12.60 9.58 23.65
N GLY A 111 -12.15 9.72 24.90
CA GLY A 111 -12.90 10.40 25.96
C GLY A 111 -13.80 9.51 26.81
N MET A 112 -13.76 8.18 26.63
CA MET A 112 -14.42 7.24 27.53
C MET A 112 -13.47 6.90 28.69
N GLU A 113 -13.89 7.11 29.95
CA GLU A 113 -13.22 6.51 31.09
C GLU A 113 -13.43 4.97 31.07
N PRO A 114 -12.42 4.17 31.42
CA PRO A 114 -12.59 2.72 31.53
C PRO A 114 -13.65 2.39 32.59
N LEU A 115 -14.69 1.66 32.17
CA LEU A 115 -15.86 1.32 32.99
C LEU A 115 -15.51 0.50 34.25
N PHE A 116 -14.36 -0.18 34.24
CA PHE A 116 -13.80 -0.91 35.36
C PHE A 116 -12.35 -0.45 35.54
N GLY A 117 -11.99 0.01 36.74
CA GLY A 117 -10.65 0.52 37.11
C GLY A 117 -9.57 -0.56 37.15
N LEU A 118 -9.45 -1.36 36.09
CA LEU A 118 -8.32 -2.23 35.87
C LEU A 118 -7.23 -1.38 35.19
N ASP A 119 -6.25 -0.97 35.97
CA ASP A 119 -5.01 -0.38 35.48
C ASP A 119 -4.32 -1.36 34.54
N ILE A 120 -4.54 -1.19 33.23
CA ILE A 120 -3.82 -1.94 32.20
C ILE A 120 -2.47 -1.25 31.94
N THR A 121 -1.69 -1.04 33.01
CA THR A 121 -0.29 -0.63 32.87
C THR A 121 0.54 -1.88 32.60
N THR A 122 0.89 -2.04 31.32
CA THR A 122 2.13 -2.62 30.79
C THR A 122 2.79 -3.72 31.64
N GLY A 123 2.58 -4.98 31.24
CA GLY A 123 3.46 -6.07 31.62
C GLY A 123 4.86 -5.86 31.06
N ALA A 124 5.85 -6.02 31.94
CA ALA A 124 7.28 -5.99 31.69
C ALA A 124 7.76 -7.15 30.81
#